data_AF-A0A7Z9HXE9-F1
#
_entry.id   AF-A0A7Z9HXE9-F1
#
_cell.length_a   1.000
_cell.length_b   1.000
_cell.length_c   1.000
_cell.angle_alpha   90.00
_cell.angle_beta   90.00
_cell.angle_gamma   90.00
#
_symmetry.space_group_name_H-M   'P 1'
#
loop_
_entity.id
_entity.type
_entity.pdbx_description
1 polymer ?
#
loop_
_entity_poly.entity_id
_entity_poly.type
_entity_poly.pdbx_seq_one_letter_code
_entity_poly.pdbx_strand_id
1 'polypeptide(L)'
;MIPYRKFESIFRVRNLILAFVVASVALADMSDAAEGSPFWPQFHGPNRDNISSEGDLLSVWPENGPDLVWTTEGLGHGFSTVSIADGQMYTAGNIGDDTVVTALDLKGTILWQVKNGKAWTTGSSYPGTRGTPTVNGNRVFHESPLGNVICLDAKTGKTVWELNVLEKYNGENIRWALAESLLIDGEHVICSPGGPDVSIVALDKHTGEVAWEAPSTGDSAGYASPILFEHGGLRILTTLTAKSIIGVNADTGALLWRLDHESYTDQNTLTPIFHDGHLFISTIRAGSIKWKVQVNDGTVSLEEVWRTDEFDNHHGGVVLAEGNIYGASITRSRNRWVCLDWETGEIEYVDEAVGKGSVTYADGLMYMLSINRVMGLVRPLESGYEMVSTFNIPEGGEGKSWAHPVVAGGHLYIRHGTYLYAYDIQNR
;
A
#
# COMPACT_ATOMS: atom_id res chain seq x y z
N MET A 1 4.33 16.30 77.08
CA MET A 1 3.08 15.52 77.28
C MET A 1 1.97 16.28 76.55
N ILE A 2 1.41 15.68 75.50
CA ILE A 2 0.24 16.11 74.69
C ILE A 2 -1.01 16.12 75.62
N PRO A 3 -2.26 16.63 75.34
CA PRO A 3 -2.96 17.05 74.08
C PRO A 3 -3.80 18.36 74.16
N TYR A 4 -4.25 19.03 73.07
CA TYR A 4 -5.30 18.71 72.04
C TYR A 4 -6.73 18.66 72.66
N ARG A 5 -7.84 19.23 72.14
CA ARG A 5 -8.50 19.26 70.81
C ARG A 5 -9.66 20.30 70.81
N LYS A 6 -9.84 21.11 69.75
CA LYS A 6 -10.73 20.99 68.57
C LYS A 6 -12.25 21.14 68.81
N PHE A 7 -12.83 22.10 68.10
CA PHE A 7 -14.27 22.35 67.88
C PHE A 7 -14.61 22.07 66.41
N GLU A 8 -15.81 21.55 66.16
CA GLU A 8 -16.40 21.29 64.85
C GLU A 8 -17.04 22.56 64.24
N SER A 9 -17.09 22.66 62.91
CA SER A 9 -18.29 23.14 62.20
C SER A 9 -18.30 22.66 60.75
N ILE A 10 -19.51 22.38 60.27
CA ILE A 10 -19.88 21.80 58.97
C ILE A 10 -20.29 22.95 58.04
N PHE A 11 -19.75 22.99 56.81
CA PHE A 11 -20.40 23.63 55.66
C PHE A 11 -20.17 22.79 54.41
N ARG A 12 -21.26 22.34 53.79
CA ARG A 12 -21.29 21.72 52.46
C ARG A 12 -21.37 22.83 51.40
N VAL A 13 -20.42 22.87 50.48
CA VAL A 13 -20.51 23.62 49.23
C VAL A 13 -20.44 22.61 48.08
N ARG A 14 -21.48 22.56 47.24
CA ARG A 14 -21.51 21.80 45.98
C ARG A 14 -20.76 22.62 44.93
N ASN A 15 -19.59 22.16 44.50
CA ASN A 15 -18.95 22.64 43.29
C ASN A 15 -19.43 21.80 42.11
N LEU A 16 -20.17 22.44 41.18
CA LEU A 16 -20.33 21.94 39.82
C LEU A 16 -19.00 22.18 39.08
N ILE A 17 -18.33 21.10 38.68
CA ILE A 17 -17.25 21.16 37.69
C ILE A 17 -17.92 20.95 36.33
N LEU A 18 -17.99 22.02 35.53
CA LEU A 18 -18.31 21.93 34.11
C LEU A 18 -17.05 21.39 33.41
N ALA A 19 -17.07 20.11 33.01
CA ALA A 19 -16.07 19.57 32.11
C ALA A 19 -16.43 20.01 30.68
N PHE A 20 -15.65 20.95 30.12
CA PHE A 20 -15.65 21.20 28.68
C PHE A 20 -14.84 20.09 28.01
N VAL A 21 -15.54 19.08 27.51
CA VAL A 21 -14.98 18.15 26.52
C VAL A 21 -14.97 18.90 25.20
N VAL A 22 -13.81 19.46 24.82
CA VAL A 22 -13.58 19.89 23.45
C VAL A 22 -13.26 18.63 22.65
N ALA A 23 -14.30 18.05 22.06
CA ALA A 23 -14.13 17.04 21.03
C ALA A 23 -13.56 17.75 19.79
N SER A 24 -12.24 17.71 19.64
CA SER A 24 -11.57 18.03 18.38
C SER A 24 -11.91 16.92 17.39
N VAL A 25 -13.00 17.10 16.65
CA VAL A 25 -13.27 16.32 15.44
C VAL A 25 -12.19 16.74 14.44
N ALA A 26 -11.20 15.88 14.25
CA ALA A 26 -10.33 15.95 13.09
C ALA A 26 -11.21 15.68 11.87
N LEU A 27 -11.67 16.73 11.22
CA LEU A 27 -12.17 16.64 9.86
C LEU A 27 -10.96 16.30 9.00
N ALA A 28 -10.81 15.01 8.69
CA ALA A 28 -10.05 14.64 7.52
C ALA A 28 -10.70 15.38 6.35
N ASP A 29 -9.94 16.21 5.63
CA ASP A 29 -10.29 16.66 4.29
C ASP A 29 -10.30 15.41 3.39
N MET A 30 -11.37 14.61 3.52
CA MET A 30 -11.82 13.75 2.44
C MET A 30 -12.21 14.72 1.35
N SER A 31 -11.34 14.92 0.36
CA SER A 31 -11.69 15.61 -0.87
C SER A 31 -13.02 15.04 -1.33
N ASP A 32 -14.02 15.89 -1.53
CA ASP A 32 -15.24 15.56 -2.27
C ASP A 32 -14.81 14.96 -3.61
N ALA A 33 -14.66 13.63 -3.67
CA ALA A 33 -14.69 12.92 -4.91
C ALA A 33 -16.04 13.27 -5.50
N ALA A 34 -16.06 13.94 -6.66
CA ALA A 34 -17.30 14.26 -7.34
C ALA A 34 -18.13 12.97 -7.42
N GLU A 35 -19.27 12.96 -6.75
CA GLU A 35 -20.14 11.79 -6.53
C GLU A 35 -20.27 11.01 -7.85
N GLY A 36 -19.76 9.77 -7.89
CA GLY A 36 -19.76 8.91 -9.09
C GLY A 36 -18.49 8.90 -9.95
N SER A 37 -17.40 9.59 -9.58
CA SER A 37 -16.11 9.44 -10.28
C SER A 37 -15.27 8.31 -9.68
N PRO A 38 -14.60 7.46 -10.51
CA PRO A 38 -13.69 6.44 -10.01
C PRO A 38 -12.62 7.04 -9.09
N PHE A 39 -12.39 6.40 -7.93
CA PHE A 39 -11.44 6.88 -6.93
C PHE A 39 -10.57 5.75 -6.37
N TRP A 40 -9.27 5.82 -6.68
CA TRP A 40 -8.23 4.89 -6.26
C TRP A 40 -6.89 5.64 -6.19
N PRO A 41 -6.72 6.60 -5.27
CA PRO A 41 -5.70 7.64 -5.38
C PRO A 41 -4.26 7.15 -5.16
N GLN A 42 -4.07 5.93 -4.67
CA GLN A 42 -2.75 5.41 -4.27
C GLN A 42 -2.67 3.90 -4.44
N PHE A 43 -1.47 3.35 -4.26
CA PHE A 43 -1.25 1.90 -4.25
C PHE A 43 -2.15 1.22 -3.22
N HIS A 44 -2.83 0.14 -3.64
CA HIS A 44 -3.85 -0.57 -2.84
C HIS A 44 -5.07 0.27 -2.44
N GLY A 45 -5.36 1.36 -3.14
CA GLY A 45 -6.62 2.10 -3.01
C GLY A 45 -6.64 3.08 -1.85
N PRO A 46 -7.80 3.70 -1.56
CA PRO A 46 -7.93 4.78 -0.58
C PRO A 46 -7.38 4.42 0.80
N ASN A 47 -7.53 3.15 1.22
CA ASN A 47 -7.13 2.66 2.54
C ASN A 47 -5.83 1.83 2.54
N ARG A 48 -5.18 1.65 1.38
CA ARG A 48 -3.99 0.78 1.20
C ARG A 48 -4.21 -0.71 1.54
N ASP A 49 -5.45 -1.17 1.58
CA ASP A 49 -5.87 -2.54 1.89
C ASP A 49 -6.18 -3.40 0.65
N ASN A 50 -6.18 -2.77 -0.53
CA ASN A 50 -6.44 -3.39 -1.82
C ASN A 50 -7.89 -3.89 -1.95
N ILE A 51 -8.81 -3.17 -1.30
CA ILE A 51 -10.24 -3.42 -1.30
C ILE A 51 -10.96 -2.25 -1.99
N SER A 52 -11.78 -2.55 -2.99
CA SER A 52 -12.74 -1.61 -3.56
C SER A 52 -14.05 -1.67 -2.79
N SER A 53 -14.63 -0.50 -2.51
CA SER A 53 -15.94 -0.37 -1.88
C SER A 53 -17.10 -0.40 -2.87
N GLU A 54 -16.81 -0.53 -4.16
CA GLU A 54 -17.83 -0.64 -5.20
C GLU A 54 -18.59 -1.96 -5.09
N GLY A 55 -19.89 -1.87 -5.37
CA GLY A 55 -20.79 -3.02 -5.48
C GLY A 55 -21.66 -2.89 -6.73
N ASP A 56 -22.55 -3.88 -6.92
CA ASP A 56 -23.31 -4.03 -8.18
C ASP A 56 -22.38 -4.21 -9.39
N LEU A 57 -21.32 -4.98 -9.18
CA LEU A 57 -20.38 -5.39 -10.22
C LEU A 57 -20.81 -6.73 -10.82
N LEU A 58 -20.31 -7.05 -12.01
CA LEU A 58 -20.54 -8.34 -12.64
C LEU A 58 -20.05 -9.48 -11.73
N SER A 59 -20.99 -10.29 -11.26
CA SER A 59 -20.70 -11.46 -10.44
C SER A 59 -20.23 -12.68 -11.24
N VAL A 60 -20.40 -12.65 -12.57
CA VAL A 60 -19.91 -13.64 -13.55
C VAL A 60 -19.54 -12.89 -14.83
N TRP A 61 -18.41 -13.22 -15.45
CA TRP A 61 -18.01 -12.65 -16.74
C TRP A 61 -18.44 -13.55 -17.91
N PRO A 62 -18.57 -13.00 -19.12
CA PRO A 62 -18.64 -13.78 -20.35
C PRO A 62 -17.41 -14.70 -20.53
N GLU A 63 -17.52 -15.72 -21.39
CA GLU A 63 -16.45 -16.72 -21.64
C GLU A 63 -15.10 -16.10 -22.02
N ASN A 64 -15.10 -14.95 -22.71
CA ASN A 64 -13.90 -14.25 -23.13
C ASN A 64 -13.48 -13.11 -22.18
N GLY A 65 -14.07 -13.06 -20.99
CA GLY A 65 -13.92 -11.96 -20.04
C GLY A 65 -14.93 -10.83 -20.26
N PRO A 66 -14.90 -9.80 -19.38
CA PRO A 66 -15.70 -8.59 -19.51
C PRO A 66 -15.35 -7.79 -20.78
N ASP A 67 -16.21 -6.85 -21.16
CA ASP A 67 -16.01 -6.03 -22.36
C ASP A 67 -14.75 -5.16 -22.22
N LEU A 68 -13.75 -5.37 -23.07
CA LEU A 68 -12.58 -4.50 -23.18
C LEU A 68 -13.00 -3.16 -23.80
N VAL A 69 -13.05 -2.10 -22.99
CA VAL A 69 -13.52 -0.77 -23.40
C VAL A 69 -12.45 -0.05 -24.20
N TRP A 70 -11.20 -0.08 -23.71
CA TRP A 70 -10.06 0.53 -24.37
C TRP A 70 -8.73 -0.10 -23.90
N THR A 71 -7.71 0.10 -24.73
CA THR A 71 -6.32 -0.24 -24.46
C THR A 71 -5.44 0.97 -24.75
N THR A 72 -4.53 1.29 -23.83
CA THR A 72 -3.49 2.29 -24.05
C THR A 72 -2.12 1.63 -24.07
N GLU A 73 -1.29 1.99 -25.04
CA GLU A 73 0.12 1.61 -25.14
C GLU A 73 1.02 2.84 -24.93
N GLY A 74 2.32 2.63 -24.69
CA GLY A 74 3.30 3.71 -24.60
C GLY A 74 3.51 4.23 -23.17
N LEU A 75 3.04 3.46 -22.17
CA LEU A 75 3.12 3.81 -20.76
C LEU A 75 4.47 3.41 -20.12
N GLY A 76 5.40 2.91 -20.93
CA GLY A 76 6.70 2.42 -20.51
C GLY A 76 6.67 1.03 -19.87
N HIS A 77 7.81 0.34 -19.85
CA HIS A 77 7.93 -0.99 -19.25
C HIS A 77 8.03 -0.89 -17.72
N GLY A 78 7.21 -1.63 -16.99
CA GLY A 78 7.26 -1.68 -15.53
C GLY A 78 6.09 -2.43 -14.92
N PHE A 79 5.97 -2.28 -13.61
CA PHE A 79 5.03 -3.01 -12.74
C PHE A 79 4.19 -2.09 -11.84
N SER A 80 4.35 -0.76 -11.97
CA SER A 80 3.40 0.21 -11.38
C SER A 80 1.99 -0.16 -11.78
N THR A 81 1.05 -0.10 -10.85
CA THR A 81 -0.38 -0.13 -11.22
C THR A 81 -0.84 1.28 -11.65
N VAL A 82 -2.14 1.55 -11.56
CA VAL A 82 -2.75 2.86 -11.78
C VAL A 82 -3.29 3.43 -10.47
N SER A 83 -3.12 4.73 -10.29
CA SER A 83 -3.92 5.52 -9.36
C SER A 83 -4.93 6.36 -10.14
N ILE A 84 -6.09 6.60 -9.56
CA ILE A 84 -7.22 7.29 -10.19
C ILE A 84 -7.81 8.29 -9.22
N ALA A 85 -7.92 9.55 -9.61
CA ALA A 85 -8.62 10.59 -8.86
C ALA A 85 -8.97 11.74 -9.79
N ASP A 86 -10.05 12.46 -9.48
CA ASP A 86 -10.45 13.70 -10.16
C ASP A 86 -10.52 13.58 -11.69
N GLY A 87 -10.96 12.43 -12.20
CA GLY A 87 -11.12 12.17 -13.64
C GLY A 87 -9.83 11.92 -14.42
N GLN A 88 -8.71 11.69 -13.72
CA GLN A 88 -7.42 11.35 -14.32
C GLN A 88 -6.88 10.05 -13.72
N MET A 89 -6.06 9.35 -14.51
CA MET A 89 -5.32 8.15 -14.08
C MET A 89 -3.83 8.42 -14.18
N TYR A 90 -3.04 7.82 -13.29
CA TYR A 90 -1.59 7.98 -13.26
C TYR A 90 -0.89 6.62 -13.13
N THR A 91 0.19 6.44 -13.86
CA THR A 91 1.05 5.24 -13.80
C THR A 91 2.49 5.62 -14.07
N ALA A 92 3.42 4.68 -13.92
CA ALA A 92 4.82 4.89 -14.25
C ALA A 92 5.46 3.69 -14.93
N GLY A 93 6.49 3.94 -15.74
CA GLY A 93 7.21 2.91 -16.49
C GLY A 93 8.48 3.46 -17.13
N ASN A 94 9.38 2.57 -17.55
CA ASN A 94 10.58 2.95 -18.29
C ASN A 94 10.23 3.28 -19.75
N ILE A 95 10.59 4.47 -20.21
CA ILE A 95 10.53 4.87 -21.62
C ILE A 95 11.94 5.28 -22.05
N GLY A 96 12.58 4.45 -22.88
CA GLY A 96 14.00 4.59 -23.18
C GLY A 96 14.85 4.43 -21.91
N ASP A 97 15.72 5.40 -21.65
CA ASP A 97 16.67 5.37 -20.52
C ASP A 97 16.14 6.06 -19.25
N ASP A 98 14.86 6.44 -19.22
CA ASP A 98 14.27 7.24 -18.14
C ASP A 98 13.05 6.53 -17.53
N THR A 99 12.87 6.70 -16.21
CA THR A 99 11.60 6.39 -15.55
C THR A 99 10.62 7.52 -15.87
N VAL A 100 9.40 7.22 -16.29
CA VAL A 100 8.41 8.22 -16.72
C VAL A 100 7.09 8.03 -15.99
N VAL A 101 6.59 9.11 -15.38
CA VAL A 101 5.23 9.21 -14.86
C VAL A 101 4.31 9.64 -16.00
N THR A 102 3.21 8.93 -16.21
CA THR A 102 2.23 9.20 -17.27
C THR A 102 0.87 9.49 -16.65
N ALA A 103 0.21 10.55 -17.12
CA ALA A 103 -1.20 10.80 -16.84
C ALA A 103 -2.08 10.48 -18.04
N LEU A 104 -3.26 9.95 -17.76
CA LEU A 104 -4.30 9.65 -18.74
C LEU A 104 -5.63 10.25 -18.31
N ASP A 105 -6.53 10.50 -19.27
CA ASP A 105 -7.95 10.66 -18.95
C ASP A 105 -8.63 9.29 -18.76
N LEU A 106 -9.86 9.25 -18.24
CA LEU A 106 -10.61 8.00 -18.04
C LEU A 106 -10.93 7.21 -19.33
N LYS A 107 -10.63 7.77 -20.51
CA LYS A 107 -10.78 7.11 -21.81
C LYS A 107 -9.48 6.50 -22.31
N GLY A 108 -8.42 6.53 -21.50
CA GLY A 108 -7.11 6.00 -21.85
C GLY A 108 -6.27 6.94 -22.72
N THR A 109 -6.67 8.20 -22.89
CA THR A 109 -5.89 9.17 -23.67
C THR A 109 -4.74 9.69 -22.82
N ILE A 110 -3.50 9.54 -23.30
CA ILE A 110 -2.32 10.14 -22.63
C ILE A 110 -2.46 11.67 -22.65
N LEU A 111 -2.44 12.27 -21.48
CA LEU A 111 -2.53 13.72 -21.28
C LEU A 111 -1.14 14.36 -21.21
N TRP A 112 -0.24 13.75 -20.43
CA TRP A 112 1.14 14.17 -20.30
C TRP A 112 2.05 13.02 -19.85
N GLN A 113 3.35 13.18 -20.09
CA GLN A 113 4.41 12.25 -19.66
C GLN A 113 5.61 13.05 -19.16
N VAL A 114 6.11 12.70 -17.97
CA VAL A 114 7.16 13.44 -17.27
C VAL A 114 8.24 12.49 -16.78
N LYS A 115 9.50 12.82 -17.05
CA LYS A 115 10.65 12.05 -16.59
C LYS A 115 10.84 12.22 -15.09
N ASN A 116 11.12 11.12 -14.40
CA ASN A 116 11.41 11.07 -12.97
C ASN A 116 12.74 10.30 -12.76
N GLY A 117 13.83 10.87 -13.26
CA GLY A 117 15.16 10.27 -13.19
C GLY A 117 15.40 9.12 -14.17
N LYS A 118 16.55 8.46 -14.01
CA LYS A 118 16.98 7.37 -14.89
C LYS A 118 16.17 6.10 -14.67
N ALA A 119 16.00 5.35 -15.76
CA ALA A 119 15.40 4.02 -15.72
C ALA A 119 16.34 3.07 -14.99
N TRP A 120 15.77 2.22 -14.14
CA TRP A 120 16.52 1.07 -13.64
C TRP A 120 16.46 -0.07 -14.67
N THR A 121 17.60 -0.29 -15.31
CA THR A 121 17.80 -1.26 -16.40
C THR A 121 19.01 -2.19 -16.17
N THR A 122 20.00 -1.76 -15.40
CA THR A 122 21.29 -2.45 -15.27
C THR A 122 21.22 -3.67 -14.35
N GLY A 123 21.70 -4.82 -14.84
CA GLY A 123 21.98 -6.01 -14.03
C GLY A 123 20.76 -6.74 -13.47
N SER A 124 19.54 -6.36 -13.86
CA SER A 124 18.31 -6.91 -13.31
C SER A 124 17.58 -7.85 -14.27
N SER A 125 16.99 -8.90 -13.71
CA SER A 125 16.13 -9.81 -14.47
C SER A 125 14.73 -9.24 -14.76
N TYR A 126 14.40 -8.05 -14.24
CA TYR A 126 13.02 -7.53 -14.22
C TYR A 126 12.98 -5.99 -14.26
N PRO A 127 13.49 -5.30 -15.30
CA PRO A 127 13.59 -3.84 -15.35
C PRO A 127 12.24 -3.13 -15.16
N GLY A 128 12.27 -1.84 -14.82
CA GLY A 128 11.07 -1.02 -14.67
C GLY A 128 10.68 -0.70 -13.23
N THR A 129 9.86 0.34 -13.06
CA THR A 129 9.37 0.79 -11.75
C THR A 129 8.24 -0.08 -11.23
N ARG A 130 8.20 -0.23 -9.90
CA ARG A 130 7.12 -0.91 -9.15
C ARG A 130 6.30 0.09 -8.35
N GLY A 131 6.91 1.21 -7.95
CA GLY A 131 6.22 2.31 -7.28
C GLY A 131 5.09 2.86 -8.14
N THR A 132 3.93 3.00 -7.52
CA THR A 132 2.72 3.56 -8.16
C THR A 132 2.58 5.02 -7.74
N PRO A 133 2.28 5.96 -8.67
CA PRO A 133 2.07 7.34 -8.30
C PRO A 133 0.93 7.50 -7.28
N THR A 134 1.10 8.38 -6.30
CA THR A 134 0.07 8.75 -5.31
C THR A 134 -0.50 10.11 -5.66
N VAL A 135 -1.82 10.24 -5.67
CA VAL A 135 -2.54 11.48 -5.95
C VAL A 135 -3.10 12.05 -4.66
N ASN A 136 -2.88 13.34 -4.41
CA ASN A 136 -3.51 14.08 -3.32
C ASN A 136 -3.90 15.47 -3.83
N GLY A 137 -5.22 15.69 -3.98
CA GLY A 137 -5.76 16.89 -4.61
C GLY A 137 -5.13 17.17 -5.98
N ASN A 138 -4.61 18.37 -6.17
CA ASN A 138 -4.00 18.80 -7.44
C ASN A 138 -2.52 18.39 -7.60
N ARG A 139 -2.04 17.38 -6.85
CA ARG A 139 -0.65 16.91 -6.89
C ARG A 139 -0.54 15.42 -7.12
N VAL A 140 0.51 15.03 -7.84
CA VAL A 140 0.91 13.65 -8.05
C VAL A 140 2.34 13.48 -7.54
N PHE A 141 2.56 12.45 -6.73
CA PHE A 141 3.83 12.12 -6.10
C PHE A 141 4.31 10.76 -6.60
N HIS A 142 5.61 10.61 -6.87
CA HIS A 142 6.17 9.32 -7.26
C HIS A 142 7.64 9.19 -6.84
N GLU A 143 8.01 8.01 -6.33
CA GLU A 143 9.39 7.61 -6.12
C GLU A 143 9.87 6.72 -7.27
N SER A 144 10.97 7.11 -7.93
CA SER A 144 11.60 6.27 -8.94
C SER A 144 12.45 5.16 -8.33
N PRO A 145 12.73 4.08 -9.07
CA PRO A 145 13.57 2.97 -8.55
C PRO A 145 14.97 3.38 -8.08
N LEU A 146 15.45 4.56 -8.50
CA LEU A 146 16.75 5.10 -8.13
C LEU A 146 16.64 6.22 -7.08
N GLY A 147 15.50 6.35 -6.39
CA GLY A 147 15.30 7.25 -5.26
C GLY A 147 14.90 8.68 -5.61
N ASN A 148 14.57 9.01 -6.86
CA ASN A 148 14.05 10.34 -7.17
C ASN A 148 12.58 10.43 -6.77
N VAL A 149 12.29 11.27 -5.77
CA VAL A 149 10.95 11.62 -5.33
C VAL A 149 10.56 12.91 -6.03
N ILE A 150 9.45 12.89 -6.75
CA ILE A 150 8.93 14.02 -7.52
C ILE A 150 7.53 14.40 -7.07
N CYS A 151 7.23 15.69 -7.07
CA CYS A 151 5.89 16.24 -6.97
C CYS A 151 5.54 16.99 -8.26
N LEU A 152 4.42 16.62 -8.85
CA LEU A 152 3.92 17.16 -10.12
C LEU A 152 2.57 17.85 -9.91
N ASP A 153 2.32 18.90 -10.66
CA ASP A 153 0.96 19.40 -10.87
C ASP A 153 0.14 18.34 -11.63
N ALA A 154 -0.95 17.86 -11.02
CA ALA A 154 -1.75 16.74 -11.52
C ALA A 154 -2.31 16.97 -12.94
N LYS A 155 -2.67 18.23 -13.24
CA LYS A 155 -3.29 18.61 -14.50
C LYS A 155 -2.28 18.76 -15.64
N THR A 156 -1.13 19.36 -15.36
CA THR A 156 -0.17 19.77 -16.38
C THR A 156 1.09 18.91 -16.46
N GLY A 157 1.37 18.11 -15.43
CA GLY A 157 2.63 17.37 -15.29
C GLY A 157 3.82 18.29 -14.97
N LYS A 158 3.61 19.58 -14.69
CA LYS A 158 4.72 20.47 -14.34
C LYS A 158 5.32 20.05 -13.01
N THR A 159 6.64 19.84 -12.97
CA THR A 159 7.38 19.62 -11.73
C THR A 159 7.22 20.81 -10.79
N VAL A 160 6.79 20.52 -9.56
CA VAL A 160 6.69 21.46 -8.45
C VAL A 160 8.01 21.43 -7.68
N TRP A 161 8.44 20.23 -7.28
CA TRP A 161 9.73 19.97 -6.66
C TRP A 161 10.16 18.52 -6.94
N GLU A 162 11.46 18.26 -6.82
CA GLU A 162 12.02 16.91 -6.85
C GLU A 162 13.29 16.85 -5.99
N LEU A 163 13.60 15.66 -5.47
CA LEU A 163 14.86 15.37 -4.78
C LEU A 163 15.17 13.89 -4.83
N ASN A 164 16.45 13.53 -4.75
CA ASN A 164 16.86 12.14 -4.61
C ASN A 164 17.09 11.77 -3.14
N VAL A 165 16.27 10.86 -2.59
CA VAL A 165 16.34 10.50 -1.17
C VAL A 165 17.57 9.64 -0.83
N LEU A 166 18.06 8.84 -1.77
CA LEU A 166 19.27 8.04 -1.57
C LEU A 166 20.50 8.94 -1.52
N GLU A 167 20.61 9.90 -2.45
CA GLU A 167 21.72 10.87 -2.47
C GLU A 167 21.69 11.79 -1.24
N LYS A 168 20.50 12.24 -0.82
CA LYS A 168 20.35 13.17 0.30
C LYS A 168 20.71 12.55 1.65
N TYR A 169 20.38 11.28 1.85
CA TYR A 169 20.52 10.59 3.15
C TYR A 169 21.56 9.47 3.15
N ASN A 170 22.46 9.49 2.15
CA ASN A 170 23.50 8.47 1.97
C ASN A 170 22.95 7.03 1.97
N GLY A 171 21.73 6.87 1.47
CA GLY A 171 21.08 5.58 1.29
C GLY A 171 21.70 4.83 0.11
N GLU A 172 21.78 3.51 0.23
CA GLU A 172 22.20 2.64 -0.87
C GLU A 172 20.97 2.07 -1.58
N ASN A 173 21.04 1.97 -2.92
CA ASN A 173 19.99 1.29 -3.65
C ASN A 173 20.03 -0.22 -3.37
N ILE A 174 18.87 -0.85 -3.40
CA ILE A 174 18.68 -2.25 -3.05
C ILE A 174 18.66 -3.16 -4.28
N ARG A 175 18.74 -4.47 -4.04
CA ARG A 175 19.00 -5.49 -5.09
C ARG A 175 18.06 -5.42 -6.31
N TRP A 176 16.77 -5.14 -6.10
CA TRP A 176 15.77 -4.98 -7.16
C TRP A 176 15.23 -3.55 -7.28
N ALA A 177 16.02 -2.58 -6.84
CA ALA A 177 15.69 -1.17 -6.76
C ALA A 177 14.52 -0.85 -5.82
N LEU A 178 14.34 0.44 -5.49
CA LEU A 178 13.22 0.86 -4.65
C LEU A 178 11.88 0.57 -5.33
N ALA A 179 10.86 0.29 -4.52
CA ALA A 179 9.53 -0.11 -4.96
C ALA A 179 8.40 0.57 -4.16
N GLU A 180 8.74 1.51 -3.27
CA GLU A 180 7.78 2.17 -2.40
C GLU A 180 6.78 3.00 -3.22
N SER A 181 5.51 2.91 -2.86
CA SER A 181 4.48 3.86 -3.28
C SER A 181 4.24 4.84 -2.14
N LEU A 182 4.69 6.08 -2.33
CA LEU A 182 4.74 7.13 -1.32
C LEU A 182 3.40 7.30 -0.60
N LEU A 183 3.45 7.46 0.72
CA LEU A 183 2.28 7.78 1.54
C LEU A 183 2.17 9.30 1.71
N ILE A 184 0.96 9.82 1.59
CA ILE A 184 0.66 11.20 1.94
C ILE A 184 -0.05 11.22 3.29
N ASP A 185 0.50 11.98 4.22
CA ASP A 185 -0.10 12.21 5.53
C ASP A 185 -0.26 13.71 5.79
N GLY A 186 -1.49 14.23 5.62
CA GLY A 186 -1.78 15.65 5.76
C GLY A 186 -0.90 16.48 4.83
N GLU A 187 0.02 17.25 5.42
CA GLU A 187 0.99 18.12 4.71
C GLU A 187 2.29 17.42 4.34
N HIS A 188 2.42 16.12 4.62
CA HIS A 188 3.67 15.38 4.48
C HIS A 188 3.63 14.31 3.39
N VAL A 189 4.75 14.16 2.67
CA VAL A 189 5.08 12.98 1.86
C VAL A 189 6.06 12.14 2.66
N ILE A 190 5.72 10.87 2.88
CA ILE A 190 6.58 9.94 3.62
C ILE A 190 7.42 9.15 2.63
N CYS A 191 8.72 9.11 2.87
CA CYS A 191 9.70 8.32 2.14
C CYS A 191 10.53 7.45 3.09
N SER A 192 10.86 6.22 2.70
CA SER A 192 11.69 5.30 3.51
C SER A 192 13.05 4.99 2.85
N PRO A 193 13.98 5.94 2.73
CA PRO A 193 15.26 5.71 2.05
C PRO A 193 16.15 4.67 2.74
N GLY A 194 15.95 4.46 4.05
CA GLY A 194 16.88 3.70 4.88
C GLY A 194 18.32 4.25 4.84
N GLY A 195 19.25 3.49 5.40
CA GLY A 195 20.67 3.82 5.39
C GLY A 195 21.16 4.50 6.67
N PRO A 196 22.37 5.07 6.65
CA PRO A 196 23.11 5.48 7.85
C PRO A 196 22.54 6.73 8.53
N ASP A 197 21.87 7.60 7.78
CA ASP A 197 21.42 8.90 8.30
C ASP A 197 20.00 8.83 8.87
N VAL A 198 19.06 8.23 8.13
CA VAL A 198 17.64 8.15 8.49
C VAL A 198 17.05 6.79 8.13
N SER A 199 15.95 6.42 8.78
CA SER A 199 15.13 5.27 8.36
C SER A 199 13.94 5.71 7.51
N ILE A 200 13.25 6.77 7.95
CA ILE A 200 12.07 7.37 7.34
C ILE A 200 12.21 8.88 7.39
N VAL A 201 11.69 9.57 6.38
CA VAL A 201 11.59 11.03 6.36
C VAL A 201 10.18 11.46 5.99
N ALA A 202 9.69 12.53 6.62
CA ALA A 202 8.57 13.31 6.11
C ALA A 202 9.07 14.57 5.43
N LEU A 203 8.60 14.79 4.21
CA LEU A 203 8.83 15.98 3.43
C LEU A 203 7.56 16.81 3.37
N ASP A 204 7.65 18.13 3.45
CA ASP A 204 6.54 19.02 3.14
C ASP A 204 6.07 18.76 1.69
N LYS A 205 4.79 18.46 1.50
CA LYS A 205 4.23 18.05 0.20
C LYS A 205 4.23 19.18 -0.83
N HIS A 206 4.33 20.42 -0.40
CA HIS A 206 4.33 21.60 -1.26
C HIS A 206 5.73 22.03 -1.68
N THR A 207 6.76 21.79 -0.87
CA THR A 207 8.12 22.29 -1.11
C THR A 207 9.18 21.20 -1.27
N GLY A 208 8.95 19.99 -0.73
CA GLY A 208 9.95 18.93 -0.65
C GLY A 208 10.98 19.15 0.47
N GLU A 209 10.80 20.18 1.30
CA GLU A 209 11.66 20.44 2.45
C GLU A 209 11.39 19.42 3.57
N VAL A 210 12.38 19.17 4.42
CA VAL A 210 12.25 18.19 5.50
C VAL A 210 11.34 18.74 6.60
N ALA A 211 10.29 18.00 6.94
CA ALA A 211 9.43 18.29 8.09
C ALA A 211 9.95 17.58 9.36
N TRP A 212 10.24 16.27 9.25
CA TRP A 212 10.89 15.49 10.31
C TRP A 212 11.65 14.30 9.73
N GLU A 213 12.59 13.78 10.51
CA GLU A 213 13.43 12.62 10.19
C GLU A 213 13.34 11.61 11.33
N ALA A 214 13.09 10.35 10.99
CA ALA A 214 13.22 9.26 11.94
C ALA A 214 14.68 8.78 11.98
N PRO A 215 15.23 8.52 13.17
CA PRO A 215 16.63 8.09 13.30
C PRO A 215 16.89 6.82 12.50
N SER A 216 18.09 6.70 11.95
CA SER A 216 18.53 5.47 11.30
C SER A 216 18.43 4.27 12.25
N THR A 217 17.94 3.16 11.70
CA THR A 217 17.95 1.85 12.37
C THR A 217 19.14 0.98 11.94
N GLY A 218 20.04 1.50 11.10
CA GLY A 218 21.18 0.79 10.53
C GLY A 218 20.84 -0.08 9.32
N ASP A 219 19.58 -0.15 8.92
CA ASP A 219 19.13 -0.98 7.81
C ASP A 219 18.99 -0.17 6.50
N SER A 220 19.29 -0.80 5.36
CA SER A 220 18.88 -0.27 4.05
C SER A 220 17.35 -0.28 3.90
N ALA A 221 16.84 0.45 2.90
CA ALA A 221 15.42 0.42 2.55
C ALA A 221 14.87 -1.00 2.36
N GLY A 222 13.58 -1.18 2.63
CA GLY A 222 12.82 -2.34 2.18
C GLY A 222 12.16 -2.09 0.83
N TYR A 223 11.21 -2.96 0.48
CA TYR A 223 10.39 -2.81 -0.72
C TYR A 223 8.93 -2.41 -0.41
N ALA A 224 8.53 -2.59 0.86
CA ALA A 224 7.15 -2.37 1.30
C ALA A 224 6.77 -0.89 1.22
N SER A 225 5.50 -0.64 0.86
CA SER A 225 4.92 0.69 1.04
C SER A 225 4.46 0.86 2.50
N PRO A 226 4.66 2.03 3.11
CA PRO A 226 4.26 2.26 4.50
C PRO A 226 2.73 2.32 4.64
N ILE A 227 2.25 2.02 5.85
CA ILE A 227 0.89 2.30 6.31
C ILE A 227 0.89 3.29 7.48
N LEU A 228 -0.22 3.98 7.67
CA LEU A 228 -0.49 4.86 8.79
C LEU A 228 -1.78 4.41 9.47
N PHE A 229 -1.76 4.31 10.79
CA PHE A 229 -2.94 3.98 11.59
C PHE A 229 -2.95 4.73 12.92
N GLU A 230 -4.15 4.92 13.47
CA GLU A 230 -4.34 5.47 14.79
C GLU A 230 -4.64 4.37 15.79
N HIS A 231 -3.90 4.32 16.90
CA HIS A 231 -4.12 3.33 17.95
C HIS A 231 -3.65 3.85 19.30
N GLY A 232 -4.46 3.67 20.35
CA GLY A 232 -4.11 4.10 21.70
C GLY A 232 -3.79 5.60 21.83
N GLY A 233 -4.39 6.45 20.97
CA GLY A 233 -4.15 7.90 20.95
C GLY A 233 -2.87 8.33 20.23
N LEU A 234 -2.19 7.43 19.53
CA LEU A 234 -1.02 7.73 18.71
C LEU A 234 -1.32 7.51 17.23
N ARG A 235 -0.73 8.36 16.39
CA ARG A 235 -0.61 8.15 14.94
C ARG A 235 0.70 7.43 14.65
N ILE A 236 0.60 6.20 14.17
CA ILE A 236 1.75 5.29 14.00
C ILE A 236 1.93 5.01 12.52
N LEU A 237 3.11 5.31 12.01
CA LEU A 237 3.53 4.94 10.68
C LEU A 237 4.41 3.69 10.76
N THR A 238 4.12 2.69 9.94
CA THR A 238 4.81 1.39 9.96
C THR A 238 5.24 0.96 8.56
N THR A 239 6.46 0.46 8.46
CA THR A 239 7.01 -0.13 7.23
C THR A 239 8.02 -1.23 7.56
N LEU A 240 8.50 -1.94 6.53
CA LEU A 240 9.59 -2.90 6.65
C LEU A 240 10.84 -2.32 5.96
N THR A 241 11.98 -2.41 6.63
CA THR A 241 13.30 -2.16 6.06
C THR A 241 13.87 -3.49 5.52
N ALA A 242 15.13 -3.50 5.06
CA ALA A 242 15.81 -4.73 4.66
C ALA A 242 15.86 -5.81 5.76
N LYS A 243 15.91 -5.42 7.04
CA LYS A 243 16.19 -6.34 8.17
C LYS A 243 15.30 -6.14 9.39
N SER A 244 14.34 -5.22 9.34
CA SER A 244 13.42 -4.99 10.45
C SER A 244 12.06 -4.54 10.01
N ILE A 245 11.13 -4.61 10.97
CA ILE A 245 9.85 -3.92 10.93
C ILE A 245 9.98 -2.77 11.91
N ILE A 246 9.57 -1.57 11.49
CA ILE A 246 9.73 -0.36 12.30
C ILE A 246 8.40 0.39 12.39
N GLY A 247 8.17 1.00 13.56
CA GLY A 247 7.07 1.92 13.77
C GLY A 247 7.59 3.25 14.30
N VAL A 248 7.10 4.34 13.73
CA VAL A 248 7.45 5.71 14.12
C VAL A 248 6.18 6.49 14.44
N ASN A 249 6.31 7.49 15.31
CA ASN A 249 5.25 8.45 15.55
C ASN A 249 5.14 9.38 14.33
N ALA A 250 3.99 9.38 13.65
CA ALA A 250 3.81 10.08 12.38
C ALA A 250 3.88 11.62 12.51
N ASP A 251 3.64 12.15 13.72
CA ASP A 251 3.65 13.59 13.97
C ASP A 251 5.05 14.13 14.29
N THR A 252 5.97 13.27 14.75
CA THR A 252 7.27 13.69 15.29
C THR A 252 8.49 12.99 14.69
N GLY A 253 8.29 11.87 13.98
CA GLY A 253 9.37 11.01 13.49
C GLY A 253 10.04 10.15 14.57
N ALA A 254 9.60 10.23 15.83
CA ALA A 254 10.20 9.45 16.90
C ALA A 254 10.03 7.95 16.66
N LEU A 255 11.12 7.19 16.73
CA LEU A 255 11.08 5.72 16.67
C LEU A 255 10.33 5.18 17.89
N LEU A 256 9.22 4.48 17.66
CA LEU A 256 8.40 3.87 18.70
C LEU A 256 8.86 2.45 19.00
N TRP A 257 9.21 1.69 17.96
CA TRP A 257 9.68 0.31 18.09
C TRP A 257 10.44 -0.14 16.84
N ARG A 258 11.27 -1.17 17.03
CA ARG A 258 11.96 -1.91 15.97
C ARG A 258 11.92 -3.39 16.33
N LEU A 259 11.52 -4.22 15.38
CA LEU A 259 11.59 -5.68 15.48
C LEU A 259 12.55 -6.21 14.41
N ASP A 260 13.55 -6.99 14.81
CA ASP A 260 14.40 -7.69 13.84
C ASP A 260 13.56 -8.68 13.03
N HIS A 261 13.70 -8.62 11.71
CA HIS A 261 12.99 -9.48 10.77
C HIS A 261 13.83 -9.68 9.51
N GLU A 262 14.56 -10.80 9.49
CA GLU A 262 15.35 -11.19 8.33
C GLU A 262 14.50 -11.98 7.32
N SER A 263 14.76 -11.73 6.04
CA SER A 263 14.09 -12.45 4.96
C SER A 263 15.06 -12.93 3.89
N TYR A 264 14.56 -13.83 3.04
CA TYR A 264 15.35 -14.31 1.93
C TYR A 264 15.76 -13.15 1.03
N THR A 265 17.07 -12.86 1.00
CA THR A 265 17.64 -11.79 0.16
C THR A 265 17.03 -10.40 0.42
N ASP A 266 16.62 -10.15 1.66
CA ASP A 266 16.10 -8.88 2.16
C ASP A 266 14.79 -8.43 1.48
N GLN A 267 14.01 -9.41 1.00
CA GLN A 267 12.74 -9.22 0.29
C GLN A 267 11.56 -8.98 1.24
N ASN A 268 11.63 -7.88 1.99
CA ASN A 268 10.52 -7.39 2.79
C ASN A 268 9.61 -6.49 1.93
N THR A 269 8.60 -7.08 1.29
CA THR A 269 7.82 -6.49 0.18
C THR A 269 6.36 -6.22 0.48
N LEU A 270 5.75 -6.97 1.40
CA LEU A 270 4.34 -6.80 1.70
C LEU A 270 4.11 -5.49 2.46
N THR A 271 3.14 -4.70 2.01
CA THR A 271 2.58 -3.58 2.79
C THR A 271 1.93 -4.14 4.05
N PRO A 272 2.33 -3.74 5.28
CA PRO A 272 1.73 -4.27 6.50
C PRO A 272 0.21 -4.11 6.52
N ILE A 273 -0.48 -4.99 7.24
CA ILE A 273 -1.92 -4.87 7.47
C ILE A 273 -2.12 -4.52 8.95
N PHE A 274 -2.87 -3.46 9.22
CA PHE A 274 -3.33 -3.14 10.57
C PHE A 274 -4.85 -3.27 10.63
N HIS A 275 -5.35 -4.09 11.57
CA HIS A 275 -6.77 -4.30 11.77
C HIS A 275 -7.05 -4.64 13.24
N ASP A 276 -8.06 -4.00 13.83
CA ASP A 276 -8.52 -4.25 15.20
C ASP A 276 -7.39 -4.33 16.25
N GLY A 277 -6.45 -3.38 16.20
CA GLY A 277 -5.34 -3.29 17.15
C GLY A 277 -4.22 -4.30 16.91
N HIS A 278 -4.23 -5.01 15.78
CA HIS A 278 -3.21 -5.99 15.41
C HIS A 278 -2.50 -5.62 14.12
N LEU A 279 -1.19 -5.88 14.09
CA LEU A 279 -0.33 -5.71 12.94
C LEU A 279 0.02 -7.09 12.35
N PHE A 280 -0.08 -7.24 11.04
CA PHE A 280 0.24 -8.45 10.31
C PHE A 280 1.25 -8.18 9.20
N ILE A 281 2.18 -9.12 9.02
CA ILE A 281 3.05 -9.19 7.83
C ILE A 281 3.14 -10.63 7.31
N SER A 282 3.55 -10.75 6.05
CA SER A 282 3.98 -12.00 5.43
C SER A 282 5.21 -11.75 4.59
N THR A 283 6.15 -12.69 4.57
CA THR A 283 7.44 -12.51 3.92
C THR A 283 7.95 -13.82 3.36
N ILE A 284 8.49 -13.78 2.13
CA ILE A 284 9.00 -14.95 1.42
C ILE A 284 10.00 -15.74 2.28
N ARG A 285 9.74 -17.04 2.42
CA ARG A 285 10.44 -18.01 3.29
C ARG A 285 10.41 -17.77 4.80
N ALA A 286 10.16 -16.54 5.26
CA ALA A 286 10.09 -16.18 6.68
C ALA A 286 8.69 -16.37 7.30
N GLY A 287 7.69 -16.68 6.47
CA GLY A 287 6.33 -16.97 6.93
C GLY A 287 5.54 -15.70 7.21
N SER A 288 4.54 -15.82 8.08
CA SER A 288 3.62 -14.76 8.47
C SER A 288 3.49 -14.65 9.98
N ILE A 289 3.28 -13.43 10.46
CA ILE A 289 3.26 -13.12 11.89
C ILE A 289 2.19 -12.06 12.15
N LYS A 290 1.42 -12.24 13.21
CA LYS A 290 0.49 -11.23 13.74
C LYS A 290 0.90 -10.82 15.14
N TRP A 291 0.97 -9.52 15.39
CA TRP A 291 1.19 -8.95 16.72
C TRP A 291 -0.01 -8.14 17.16
N LYS A 292 -0.28 -8.15 18.47
CA LYS A 292 -1.13 -7.17 19.13
C LYS A 292 -0.29 -5.93 19.42
N VAL A 293 -0.79 -4.77 18.98
CA VAL A 293 -0.17 -3.47 19.27
C VAL A 293 -0.71 -2.98 20.61
N GLN A 294 0.19 -2.79 21.58
CA GLN A 294 -0.15 -2.26 22.90
C GLN A 294 0.43 -0.85 23.05
N VAL A 295 -0.38 0.07 23.56
CA VAL A 295 0.04 1.44 23.87
C VAL A 295 -0.22 1.71 25.35
N ASN A 296 0.84 2.00 26.11
CA ASN A 296 0.78 2.29 27.53
C ASN A 296 1.56 3.58 27.80
N ASP A 297 0.86 4.65 28.20
CA ASP A 297 1.46 5.97 28.47
C ASP A 297 2.40 6.47 27.36
N GLY A 298 1.98 6.28 26.09
CA GLY A 298 2.76 6.67 24.91
C GLY A 298 3.88 5.71 24.50
N THR A 299 4.16 4.68 25.31
CA THR A 299 5.10 3.59 24.94
C THR A 299 4.36 2.53 24.14
N VAL A 300 4.94 2.09 23.03
CA VAL A 300 4.36 1.06 22.16
C VAL A 300 5.14 -0.25 22.30
N SER A 301 4.44 -1.36 22.45
CA SER A 301 5.02 -2.71 22.41
C SER A 301 4.19 -3.64 21.53
N LEU A 302 4.86 -4.61 20.91
CA LEU A 302 4.23 -5.61 20.07
C LEU A 302 4.29 -6.97 20.78
N GLU A 303 3.12 -7.57 21.00
CA GLU A 303 3.00 -8.93 21.56
C GLU A 303 2.63 -9.89 20.43
N GLU A 304 3.48 -10.88 20.16
CA GLU A 304 3.18 -11.89 19.13
C GLU A 304 1.92 -12.67 19.55
N VAL A 305 0.91 -12.69 18.68
CA VAL A 305 -0.33 -13.44 18.89
C VAL A 305 -0.19 -14.82 18.27
N TRP A 306 0.27 -14.87 17.02
CA TRP A 306 0.59 -16.11 16.33
C TRP A 306 1.63 -15.88 15.24
N ARG A 307 2.23 -16.99 14.82
CA ARG A 307 3.18 -17.08 13.73
C ARG A 307 2.96 -18.39 12.98
N THR A 308 3.08 -18.34 11.66
CA THR A 308 3.02 -19.52 10.80
C THR A 308 4.09 -19.47 9.72
N ASP A 309 4.78 -20.59 9.52
CA ASP A 309 5.73 -20.75 8.43
C ASP A 309 5.04 -21.16 7.12
N GLU A 310 3.75 -21.49 7.13
CA GLU A 310 3.06 -22.11 6.00
C GLU A 310 2.53 -21.11 4.95
N PHE A 311 2.45 -19.83 5.33
CA PHE A 311 2.10 -18.74 4.42
C PHE A 311 3.26 -17.76 4.29
N ASP A 312 3.88 -17.71 3.10
CA ASP A 312 5.03 -16.87 2.81
C ASP A 312 4.81 -16.06 1.50
N ASN A 313 4.15 -14.90 1.63
CA ASN A 313 3.93 -14.01 0.51
C ASN A 313 5.24 -13.38 0.03
N HIS A 314 5.41 -13.30 -1.29
CA HIS A 314 6.59 -12.66 -1.90
C HIS A 314 6.30 -11.28 -2.47
N HIS A 315 5.17 -11.12 -3.16
CA HIS A 315 4.59 -9.87 -3.66
C HIS A 315 3.26 -10.25 -4.35
N GLY A 316 2.50 -9.26 -4.82
CA GLY A 316 1.14 -9.44 -5.33
C GLY A 316 0.06 -9.11 -4.29
N GLY A 317 0.49 -8.78 -3.08
CA GLY A 317 -0.39 -8.32 -2.02
C GLY A 317 -1.04 -9.46 -1.26
N VAL A 318 -1.75 -9.04 -0.22
CA VAL A 318 -2.55 -9.85 0.68
C VAL A 318 -3.79 -9.02 1.01
N VAL A 319 -4.96 -9.65 1.06
CA VAL A 319 -6.22 -9.01 1.46
C VAL A 319 -6.72 -9.64 2.74
N LEU A 320 -7.14 -8.80 3.69
CA LEU A 320 -7.92 -9.21 4.84
C LEU A 320 -9.40 -8.92 4.53
N ALA A 321 -10.21 -9.95 4.37
CA ALA A 321 -11.65 -9.82 4.12
C ALA A 321 -12.41 -10.90 4.89
N GLU A 322 -13.57 -10.53 5.46
CA GLU A 322 -14.47 -11.49 6.11
C GLU A 322 -13.79 -12.37 7.19
N GLY A 323 -12.86 -11.77 7.96
CA GLY A 323 -12.11 -12.48 9.02
C GLY A 323 -10.98 -13.38 8.52
N ASN A 324 -10.67 -13.38 7.23
CA ASN A 324 -9.65 -14.23 6.63
C ASN A 324 -8.60 -13.43 5.85
N ILE A 325 -7.37 -13.95 5.85
CA ILE A 325 -6.25 -13.44 5.08
C ILE A 325 -6.09 -14.26 3.80
N TYR A 326 -6.09 -13.60 2.66
CA TYR A 326 -5.96 -14.22 1.34
C TYR A 326 -4.70 -13.73 0.62
N GLY A 327 -3.89 -14.65 0.10
CA GLY A 327 -2.77 -14.31 -0.76
C GLY A 327 -2.01 -15.50 -1.32
N ALA A 328 -1.14 -15.26 -2.31
CA ALA A 328 -0.27 -16.28 -2.86
C ALA A 328 0.92 -16.57 -1.92
N SER A 329 1.17 -17.86 -1.62
CA SER A 329 2.41 -18.33 -0.97
C SER A 329 3.35 -18.92 -2.00
N ILE A 330 4.62 -18.57 -1.92
CA ILE A 330 5.60 -18.96 -2.93
C ILE A 330 6.26 -20.27 -2.57
N THR A 331 7.00 -20.33 -1.47
CA THR A 331 7.87 -21.47 -1.23
C THR A 331 7.15 -22.59 -0.49
N ARG A 332 6.23 -22.24 0.40
CA ARG A 332 5.59 -23.19 1.33
C ARG A 332 4.43 -23.90 0.65
N SER A 333 3.59 -23.13 -0.03
CA SER A 333 2.48 -23.66 -0.81
C SER A 333 2.76 -23.79 -2.31
N ARG A 334 4.01 -23.59 -2.76
CA ARG A 334 4.45 -23.81 -4.16
C ARG A 334 3.67 -22.97 -5.18
N ASN A 335 3.59 -21.66 -4.97
CA ASN A 335 2.85 -20.69 -5.82
C ASN A 335 1.31 -20.81 -5.78
N ARG A 336 0.76 -21.47 -4.76
CA ARG A 336 -0.68 -21.58 -4.52
C ARG A 336 -1.19 -20.46 -3.62
N TRP A 337 -2.49 -20.25 -3.64
CA TRP A 337 -3.19 -19.31 -2.78
C TRP A 337 -3.53 -19.95 -1.45
N VAL A 338 -3.36 -19.19 -0.38
CA VAL A 338 -3.62 -19.60 1.00
C VAL A 338 -4.72 -18.71 1.56
N CYS A 339 -5.66 -19.32 2.27
CA CYS A 339 -6.60 -18.67 3.18
C CYS A 339 -6.15 -18.98 4.61
N LEU A 340 -5.84 -17.95 5.39
CA LEU A 340 -5.60 -18.06 6.83
C LEU A 340 -6.75 -17.44 7.60
N ASP A 341 -7.15 -18.07 8.70
CA ASP A 341 -8.00 -17.42 9.68
C ASP A 341 -7.22 -16.28 10.38
N TRP A 342 -7.82 -15.08 10.42
CA TRP A 342 -7.17 -13.90 11.00
C TRP A 342 -6.87 -14.10 12.48
N GLU A 343 -7.77 -14.74 13.23
CA GLU A 343 -7.68 -14.83 14.68
C GLU A 343 -6.59 -15.79 15.14
N THR A 344 -6.52 -16.96 14.51
CA THR A 344 -5.70 -18.10 14.91
C THR A 344 -4.42 -18.27 14.10
N GLY A 345 -4.38 -17.77 12.86
CA GLY A 345 -3.28 -18.01 11.91
C GLY A 345 -3.28 -19.43 11.33
N GLU A 346 -4.32 -20.22 11.57
CA GLU A 346 -4.50 -21.55 10.97
C GLU A 346 -4.84 -21.43 9.49
N ILE A 347 -4.36 -22.41 8.70
CA ILE A 347 -4.74 -22.52 7.30
C ILE A 347 -6.14 -23.11 7.24
N GLU A 348 -7.09 -22.30 6.76
CA GLU A 348 -8.42 -22.77 6.40
C GLU A 348 -8.34 -23.66 5.15
N TYR A 349 -7.61 -23.20 4.13
CA TYR A 349 -7.36 -23.99 2.93
C TYR A 349 -6.21 -23.45 2.06
N VAL A 350 -5.75 -24.31 1.15
CA VAL A 350 -4.81 -23.98 0.07
C VAL A 350 -5.39 -24.42 -1.26
N ASP A 351 -5.35 -23.53 -2.25
CA ASP A 351 -5.98 -23.73 -3.55
C ASP A 351 -5.10 -23.16 -4.68
N GLU A 352 -5.21 -23.70 -5.89
CA GLU A 352 -4.43 -23.21 -7.03
C GLU A 352 -4.90 -21.82 -7.50
N ALA A 353 -6.21 -21.55 -7.48
CA ALA A 353 -6.84 -20.40 -8.12
C ALA A 353 -6.23 -20.07 -9.50
N VAL A 354 -5.61 -18.90 -9.67
CA VAL A 354 -4.92 -18.48 -10.90
C VAL A 354 -3.39 -18.76 -10.89
N GLY A 355 -2.91 -19.49 -9.88
CA GLY A 355 -1.50 -19.57 -9.50
C GLY A 355 -0.99 -18.25 -8.92
N LYS A 356 0.33 -18.16 -8.66
CA LYS A 356 0.96 -16.93 -8.13
C LYS A 356 0.50 -15.70 -8.91
N GLY A 357 0.08 -14.67 -8.19
CA GLY A 357 -0.45 -13.46 -8.80
C GLY A 357 -0.62 -12.31 -7.82
N SER A 358 -1.19 -11.22 -8.32
CA SER A 358 -1.72 -10.10 -7.53
C SER A 358 -3.22 -10.24 -7.31
N VAL A 359 -3.77 -9.59 -6.27
CA VAL A 359 -5.22 -9.60 -5.95
C VAL A 359 -5.78 -8.18 -5.92
N THR A 360 -7.09 -8.04 -5.96
CA THR A 360 -7.91 -6.94 -5.44
C THR A 360 -9.23 -7.56 -5.00
N TYR A 361 -9.85 -7.07 -3.93
CA TYR A 361 -11.17 -7.55 -3.51
C TYR A 361 -12.22 -6.49 -3.76
N ALA A 362 -13.36 -6.87 -4.32
CA ALA A 362 -14.49 -5.99 -4.55
C ALA A 362 -15.78 -6.81 -4.61
N ASP A 363 -16.88 -6.28 -4.07
CA ASP A 363 -18.22 -6.88 -4.15
C ASP A 363 -18.29 -8.38 -3.80
N GLY A 364 -17.61 -8.80 -2.73
CA GLY A 364 -17.60 -10.21 -2.29
C GLY A 364 -16.71 -11.15 -3.12
N LEU A 365 -15.95 -10.63 -4.08
CA LEU A 365 -15.17 -11.41 -5.03
C LEU A 365 -13.71 -10.94 -5.08
N MET A 366 -12.81 -11.88 -5.35
CA MET A 366 -11.39 -11.64 -5.56
C MET A 366 -11.08 -11.55 -7.06
N TYR A 367 -10.45 -10.45 -7.44
CA TYR A 367 -9.91 -10.17 -8.76
C TYR A 367 -8.43 -10.55 -8.75
N MET A 368 -8.12 -11.76 -9.20
CA MET A 368 -6.76 -12.32 -9.13
C MET A 368 -6.07 -12.32 -10.49
N LEU A 369 -4.91 -11.65 -10.59
CA LEU A 369 -4.09 -11.62 -11.80
C LEU A 369 -2.84 -12.48 -11.63
N SER A 370 -2.80 -13.60 -12.35
CA SER A 370 -1.63 -14.48 -12.43
C SER A 370 -0.42 -13.79 -13.05
N ILE A 371 0.78 -14.19 -12.61
CA ILE A 371 2.05 -13.76 -13.25
C ILE A 371 2.15 -14.12 -14.74
N ASN A 372 1.29 -15.02 -15.22
CA ASN A 372 1.24 -15.50 -16.60
C ASN A 372 -0.01 -14.99 -17.36
N ARG A 373 -0.54 -13.79 -17.00
CA ARG A 373 -1.59 -13.07 -17.75
C ARG A 373 -3.01 -13.66 -17.67
N VAL A 374 -3.25 -14.61 -16.78
CA VAL A 374 -4.59 -15.11 -16.49
C VAL A 374 -5.25 -14.22 -15.44
N MET A 375 -6.39 -13.64 -15.78
CA MET A 375 -7.24 -12.90 -14.83
C MET A 375 -8.38 -13.82 -14.38
N GLY A 376 -8.61 -13.89 -13.08
CA GLY A 376 -9.68 -14.68 -12.47
C GLY A 376 -10.61 -13.82 -11.62
N LEU A 377 -11.90 -14.10 -11.72
CA LEU A 377 -12.92 -13.70 -10.75
C LEU A 377 -13.17 -14.89 -9.85
N VAL A 378 -12.83 -14.76 -8.58
CA VAL A 378 -12.76 -15.88 -7.65
C VAL A 378 -13.62 -15.59 -6.43
N ARG A 379 -14.50 -16.53 -6.08
CA ARG A 379 -15.30 -16.44 -4.86
C ARG A 379 -14.59 -17.16 -3.72
N PRO A 380 -14.31 -16.49 -2.58
CA PRO A 380 -13.93 -17.18 -1.36
C PRO A 380 -15.10 -18.03 -0.86
N LEU A 381 -14.83 -19.30 -0.52
CA LEU A 381 -15.79 -20.17 0.14
C LEU A 381 -15.31 -20.47 1.57
N GLU A 382 -16.17 -21.11 2.36
CA GLU A 382 -15.78 -21.68 3.68
C GLU A 382 -14.63 -22.67 3.54
N SER A 383 -14.58 -23.42 2.43
CA SER A 383 -13.49 -24.33 2.11
C SER A 383 -13.11 -24.23 0.63
N GLY A 384 -11.96 -23.65 0.33
CA GLY A 384 -11.44 -23.51 -1.03
C GLY A 384 -11.92 -22.26 -1.76
N TYR A 385 -11.56 -22.17 -3.03
CA TYR A 385 -12.06 -21.12 -3.91
C TYR A 385 -12.99 -21.69 -4.98
N GLU A 386 -13.96 -20.88 -5.41
CA GLU A 386 -14.66 -21.11 -6.67
C GLU A 386 -14.10 -20.16 -7.74
N MET A 387 -13.53 -20.72 -8.80
CA MET A 387 -13.17 -19.97 -10.01
C MET A 387 -14.45 -19.64 -10.77
N VAL A 388 -15.02 -18.46 -10.53
CA VAL A 388 -16.31 -18.04 -11.11
C VAL A 388 -16.16 -17.71 -12.59
N SER A 389 -15.10 -17.00 -12.95
CA SER A 389 -14.82 -16.64 -14.34
C SER A 389 -13.33 -16.41 -14.54
N THR A 390 -12.86 -16.59 -15.78
CA THR A 390 -11.45 -16.34 -16.11
C THR A 390 -11.30 -15.93 -17.56
N PHE A 391 -10.28 -15.14 -17.85
CA PHE A 391 -9.85 -14.83 -19.20
C PHE A 391 -8.34 -14.56 -19.24
N ASN A 392 -7.75 -14.59 -20.43
CA ASN A 392 -6.38 -14.13 -20.64
C ASN A 392 -6.41 -12.67 -21.06
N ILE A 393 -5.62 -11.81 -20.40
CA ILE A 393 -5.45 -10.44 -20.89
C ILE A 393 -4.83 -10.48 -22.31
N PRO A 394 -5.13 -9.49 -23.18
CA PRO A 394 -4.65 -9.47 -24.56
C PRO A 394 -3.15 -9.72 -24.70
N GLU A 395 -2.77 -10.35 -25.81
CA GLU A 395 -1.36 -10.49 -26.14
C GLU A 395 -0.72 -9.11 -26.34
N GLY A 396 0.48 -8.97 -25.80
CA GLY A 396 1.15 -7.70 -25.62
C GLY A 396 1.90 -7.71 -24.30
N GLY A 397 2.74 -6.69 -24.11
CA GLY A 397 3.54 -6.50 -22.90
C GLY A 397 4.68 -7.52 -22.75
N GLU A 398 5.79 -7.05 -22.19
CA GLU A 398 6.96 -7.90 -21.93
C GLU A 398 7.03 -8.29 -20.45
N GLY A 399 7.53 -9.49 -20.17
CA GLY A 399 7.77 -9.95 -18.81
C GLY A 399 6.53 -10.44 -18.06
N LYS A 400 6.65 -10.53 -16.74
CA LYS A 400 5.61 -11.05 -15.84
C LYS A 400 4.54 -10.01 -15.55
N SER A 401 3.31 -10.45 -15.28
CA SER A 401 2.21 -9.60 -14.82
C SER A 401 2.26 -9.47 -13.30
N TRP A 402 2.84 -8.39 -12.78
CA TRP A 402 2.95 -8.14 -11.33
C TRP A 402 2.17 -6.92 -10.84
N ALA A 403 1.71 -6.06 -11.74
CA ALA A 403 0.87 -4.93 -11.35
C ALA A 403 -0.41 -5.45 -10.70
N HIS A 404 -0.87 -4.76 -9.67
CA HIS A 404 -2.11 -5.11 -9.00
C HIS A 404 -3.28 -4.66 -9.88
N PRO A 405 -4.31 -5.50 -10.10
CA PRO A 405 -5.53 -5.02 -10.75
C PRO A 405 -6.12 -3.86 -9.94
N VAL A 406 -6.92 -3.00 -10.58
CA VAL A 406 -7.65 -1.93 -9.89
C VAL A 406 -9.11 -2.02 -10.28
N VAL A 407 -9.99 -1.99 -9.29
CA VAL A 407 -11.45 -1.99 -9.47
C VAL A 407 -11.99 -0.64 -9.01
N ALA A 408 -12.36 0.20 -9.97
CA ALA A 408 -12.90 1.54 -9.71
C ALA A 408 -13.75 2.04 -10.88
N GLY A 409 -14.78 2.83 -10.59
CA GLY A 409 -15.75 3.38 -11.54
C GLY A 409 -16.50 2.33 -12.34
N GLY A 410 -16.72 1.13 -11.77
CA GLY A 410 -17.28 0.00 -12.49
C GLY A 410 -16.36 -0.55 -13.60
N HIS A 411 -15.06 -0.26 -13.53
CA HIS A 411 -14.07 -0.76 -14.45
C HIS A 411 -12.99 -1.58 -13.73
N LEU A 412 -12.51 -2.61 -14.41
CA LEU A 412 -11.30 -3.34 -14.04
C LEU A 412 -10.14 -2.80 -14.89
N TYR A 413 -9.11 -2.28 -14.24
CA TYR A 413 -7.89 -1.81 -14.88
C TYR A 413 -6.75 -2.79 -14.67
N ILE A 414 -6.07 -3.18 -15.74
CA ILE A 414 -4.95 -4.11 -15.69
C ILE A 414 -3.75 -3.54 -16.43
N ARG A 415 -2.63 -3.37 -15.73
CA ARG A 415 -1.35 -2.96 -16.31
C ARG A 415 -0.49 -4.19 -16.63
N HIS A 416 0.10 -4.23 -17.82
CA HIS A 416 1.11 -5.24 -18.18
C HIS A 416 2.12 -4.69 -19.19
N GLY A 417 3.41 -4.69 -18.83
CA GLY A 417 4.47 -4.16 -19.69
C GLY A 417 4.20 -2.69 -20.03
N THR A 418 4.04 -2.37 -21.32
CA THR A 418 3.76 -1.02 -21.84
C THR A 418 2.27 -0.69 -21.99
N TYR A 419 1.38 -1.62 -21.62
CA TYR A 419 -0.07 -1.52 -21.82
C TYR A 419 -0.88 -1.30 -20.54
N LEU A 420 -1.98 -0.58 -20.67
CA LEU A 420 -3.07 -0.53 -19.70
C LEU A 420 -4.37 -0.92 -20.42
N TYR A 421 -5.10 -1.86 -19.83
CA TYR A 421 -6.39 -2.34 -20.31
C TYR A 421 -7.49 -1.90 -19.35
N ALA A 422 -8.63 -1.44 -19.86
CA ALA A 422 -9.82 -1.17 -19.08
C ALA A 422 -10.99 -2.02 -19.54
N TYR A 423 -11.60 -2.75 -18.61
CA TYR A 423 -12.76 -3.59 -18.88
C TYR A 423 -13.98 -3.07 -18.14
N ASP A 424 -15.15 -3.08 -18.78
CA ASP A 424 -16.43 -2.75 -18.15
C ASP A 424 -16.90 -3.95 -17.32
N ILE A 425 -17.08 -3.74 -16.03
CA ILE A 425 -17.55 -4.74 -15.07
C ILE A 425 -18.81 -4.27 -14.34
N GLN A 426 -19.52 -3.28 -14.86
CA GLN A 426 -20.80 -2.85 -14.29
C GLN A 426 -21.88 -3.90 -14.54
N ASN A 427 -22.65 -4.22 -13.51
CA ASN A 427 -23.89 -4.98 -13.66
C ASN A 427 -24.95 -4.03 -14.27
N ARG A 428 -25.58 -4.42 -15.38
CA ARG A 428 -26.53 -3.57 -16.13
C ARG A 428 -27.97 -4.04 -16.01
#